data_AF-A0A957M4I8-F1
#
_entry.id   AF-A0A957M4I8-F1
#
_cell.length_a   1.000
_cell.length_b   1.000
_cell.length_c   1.000
_cell.angle_alpha   90.00
_cell.angle_beta   90.00
_cell.angle_gamma   90.00
#
_symmetry.space_group_name_H-M   'P 1'
#
loop_
_entity.id
_entity.type
_entity.pdbx_description
1 polymer ?
#
loop_
_entity_poly.entity_id
_entity_poly.type
_entity_poly.pdbx_seq_one_letter_code
_entity_poly.pdbx_strand_id
1 'polypeptide(L)'
;MDRLLHPSSADIARGYHAADPLTWPPEFVLAVTGVEHVAGYRLRLTFSDGYAREIDFEPFLTSSVHPQIRQFLDLENFLDFRLEDGD
;
A
#
# COMPACT_ATOMS: atom_id res chain seq x y z
N MET A 1 9.62 32.14 3.23
CA MET A 1 9.41 31.31 4.44
C MET A 1 8.10 30.58 4.23
N ASP A 2 8.17 29.59 3.35
CA ASP A 2 7.00 29.08 2.64
C ASP A 2 6.52 27.84 3.37
N ARG A 3 5.50 28.05 4.20
CA ARG A 3 4.76 26.96 4.82
C ARG A 3 3.89 26.33 3.74
N LEU A 4 4.40 25.27 3.12
CA LEU A 4 3.61 24.37 2.27
C LEU A 4 2.47 23.80 3.13
N LEU A 5 1.30 24.43 3.05
CA LEU A 5 0.04 23.84 3.47
C LEU A 5 -0.26 22.71 2.48
N HIS A 6 -0.04 21.46 2.87
CA HIS A 6 -0.68 20.35 2.19
C HIS A 6 -2.19 20.43 2.47
N PRO A 7 -3.05 20.36 1.45
CA PRO A 7 -4.48 20.21 1.67
C PRO A 7 -4.75 18.87 2.37
N SER A 8 -5.64 18.91 3.37
CA SER A 8 -6.04 17.74 4.16
C SER A 8 -6.83 16.74 3.30
N SER A 9 -6.54 15.45 3.44
CA SER A 9 -7.12 14.33 2.65
C SER A 9 -8.64 14.19 2.69
N ALA A 10 -9.36 14.99 3.48
CA ALA A 10 -10.81 14.91 3.62
C ALA A 10 -11.60 15.59 2.48
N ASP A 11 -10.98 16.47 1.68
CA ASP A 11 -11.67 17.26 0.65
C ASP A 11 -11.70 16.59 -0.74
N ILE A 12 -11.03 15.45 -0.90
CA ILE A 12 -10.74 14.82 -2.20
C ILE A 12 -11.90 13.93 -2.71
N ALA A 13 -12.96 13.73 -1.92
CA ALA A 13 -13.97 12.71 -2.18
C ALA A 13 -15.24 13.19 -2.91
N ARG A 14 -15.24 14.38 -3.55
CA ARG A 14 -16.45 14.90 -4.20
C ARG A 14 -16.16 15.58 -5.53
N GLY A 15 -15.95 14.78 -6.57
CA GLY A 15 -16.13 15.22 -7.96
C GLY A 15 -14.96 14.92 -8.88
N TYR A 16 -14.84 13.68 -9.32
CA TYR A 16 -14.14 13.39 -10.58
C TYR A 16 -15.08 13.75 -11.74
N HIS A 17 -15.21 15.04 -12.05
CA HIS A 17 -15.84 15.50 -13.29
C HIS A 17 -14.72 15.81 -14.30
N ALA A 18 -14.73 15.09 -15.40
CA ALA A 18 -13.70 15.14 -16.44
C ALA A 18 -13.75 16.47 -17.21
N ALA A 19 -13.09 17.53 -16.71
CA ALA A 19 -12.73 18.71 -17.51
C ALA A 19 -11.74 19.72 -16.86
N ASP A 20 -11.14 19.45 -15.69
CA ASP A 20 -10.25 20.43 -15.04
C ASP A 20 -8.75 20.08 -15.20
N PRO A 21 -7.92 20.93 -15.84
CA PRO A 21 -6.48 20.71 -16.01
C PRO A 21 -5.65 21.03 -14.75
N LEU A 22 -6.24 20.91 -13.56
CA LEU A 22 -5.46 20.79 -12.32
C LEU A 22 -5.31 19.30 -11.99
N THR A 23 -4.74 18.55 -12.95
CA THR A 23 -4.24 17.21 -12.68
C THR A 23 -3.24 17.34 -11.54
N TRP A 24 -3.50 16.72 -10.39
CA TRP A 24 -2.39 16.35 -9.52
C TRP A 24 -1.36 15.68 -10.42
N PRO A 25 -0.08 16.11 -10.39
CA PRO A 25 0.90 15.54 -11.30
C PRO A 25 0.83 14.02 -11.13
N PRO A 26 0.75 13.24 -12.23
CA PRO A 26 0.56 11.78 -12.19
C PRO A 26 1.70 11.03 -11.48
N GLU A 27 2.64 11.76 -10.90
CA GLU A 27 3.97 11.31 -10.50
C GLU A 27 4.04 10.89 -9.03
N PHE A 28 2.94 10.99 -8.26
CA PHE A 28 2.92 10.58 -6.85
C PHE A 28 2.23 9.24 -6.62
N VAL A 29 2.41 8.29 -7.54
CA VAL A 29 2.01 6.89 -7.34
C VAL A 29 3.24 6.10 -6.90
N LEU A 30 3.26 5.69 -5.64
CA LEU A 30 4.29 4.79 -5.12
C LEU A 30 3.85 3.34 -5.41
N ALA A 31 4.41 2.75 -6.46
CA ALA A 31 4.13 1.38 -6.83
C ALA A 31 5.08 0.42 -6.09
N VAL A 32 4.59 -0.75 -5.72
CA VAL A 32 5.44 -1.85 -5.23
C VAL A 32 6.03 -2.55 -6.45
N THR A 33 7.34 -2.52 -6.61
CA THR A 33 8.06 -3.10 -7.75
C THR A 33 8.68 -4.45 -7.42
N GLY A 34 8.72 -4.82 -6.15
CA GLY A 34 9.25 -6.12 -5.71
C GLY A 34 8.80 -6.49 -4.31
N VAL A 35 8.79 -7.79 -4.04
CA VAL A 35 8.47 -8.36 -2.74
C VAL A 35 9.37 -9.56 -2.47
N GLU A 36 9.94 -9.60 -1.27
CA GLU A 36 10.76 -10.71 -0.79
C GLU A 36 10.25 -11.16 0.58
N HIS A 37 10.12 -12.47 0.77
CA HIS A 37 9.85 -13.03 2.10
C HIS A 37 11.11 -13.00 2.96
N VAL A 38 11.03 -12.43 4.16
CA VAL A 38 12.16 -12.33 5.09
C VAL A 38 12.12 -13.46 6.12
N ALA A 39 11.06 -13.51 6.91
CA ALA A 39 10.85 -14.54 7.94
C ALA A 39 9.44 -14.42 8.53
N GLY A 40 8.78 -15.56 8.82
CA GLY A 40 7.44 -15.55 9.42
C GLY A 40 6.46 -14.73 8.56
N TYR A 41 5.80 -13.74 9.16
CA TYR A 41 4.89 -12.82 8.47
C TYR A 41 5.55 -11.52 7.99
N ARG A 42 6.88 -11.50 7.86
CA ARG A 42 7.62 -10.32 7.41
C ARG A 42 7.94 -10.37 5.94
N LEU A 43 7.58 -9.30 5.24
CA LEU A 43 7.90 -9.08 3.84
C LEU A 43 8.73 -7.82 3.67
N ARG A 44 9.71 -7.88 2.79
CA ARG A 44 10.45 -6.73 2.31
C ARG A 44 9.82 -6.29 0.99
N LEU A 45 9.20 -5.11 1.00
CA LEU A 45 8.62 -4.49 -0.19
C LEU A 45 9.61 -3.49 -0.76
N THR A 46 9.85 -3.57 -2.06
CA THR A 46 10.62 -2.59 -2.83
C THR A 46 9.66 -1.71 -3.58
N PHE A 47 9.85 -0.41 -3.54
CA PHE A 47 8.99 0.57 -4.17
C PHE A 47 9.64 1.22 -5.41
N SER A 48 8.82 1.84 -6.26
CA SER A 48 9.24 2.53 -7.48
C SER A 48 10.18 3.71 -7.25
N ASP A 49 10.23 4.25 -6.03
CA ASP A 49 11.15 5.30 -5.61
C ASP A 49 12.54 4.78 -5.22
N GLY A 50 12.76 3.47 -5.30
CA GLY A 50 14.01 2.79 -4.96
C GLY A 50 14.18 2.48 -3.48
N TYR A 51 13.24 2.87 -2.62
CA TYR A 51 13.27 2.50 -1.21
C TYR A 51 12.70 1.09 -1.01
N ALA A 52 13.21 0.41 0.02
CA ALA A 52 12.64 -0.86 0.47
C ALA A 52 12.23 -0.75 1.94
N ARG A 53 11.11 -1.39 2.30
CA ARG A 53 10.63 -1.46 3.68
C ARG A 53 10.33 -2.90 4.07
N GLU A 54 10.83 -3.29 5.22
CA GLU A 54 10.41 -4.51 5.89
C GLU A 54 9.16 -4.21 6.70
N ILE A 55 8.08 -4.97 6.45
CA ILE A 55 6.80 -4.82 7.13
C ILE A 55 6.47 -6.16 7.77
N ASP A 56 6.12 -6.11 9.06
CA ASP A 56 5.58 -7.24 9.79
C ASP A 56 4.05 -7.24 9.68
N PHE A 57 3.51 -8.25 9.01
CA PHE A 57 2.08 -8.43 8.84
C PHE A 57 1.44 -9.19 10.01
N GLU A 58 2.20 -9.81 10.91
CA GLU A 58 1.66 -10.54 12.08
C GLU A 58 0.67 -9.70 12.93
N PRO A 59 0.99 -8.46 13.36
CA PRO A 59 0.05 -7.66 14.14
C PRO A 59 -1.24 -7.32 13.38
N PHE A 60 -1.16 -7.17 12.06
CA PHE A 60 -2.33 -6.91 11.21
C PHE A 60 -3.21 -8.15 11.05
N LEU A 61 -2.60 -9.31 10.81
CA LEU A 61 -3.30 -10.57 10.63
C LEU A 61 -3.99 -11.02 11.93
N THR A 62 -3.31 -10.86 13.06
CA THR A 62 -3.82 -11.25 14.39
C THR A 62 -4.93 -10.33 14.90
N SER A 63 -4.88 -9.03 14.59
CA SER A 63 -5.93 -8.07 14.97
C SER A 63 -7.16 -8.13 14.07
N SER A 64 -7.04 -8.72 12.87
CA SER A 64 -8.13 -8.80 11.91
C SER A 64 -9.27 -9.70 12.41
N VAL A 65 -10.51 -9.24 12.27
CA VAL A 65 -11.73 -10.02 12.58
C VAL A 65 -12.33 -10.69 11.34
N HIS A 66 -11.92 -10.25 10.15
CA HIS A 66 -12.44 -10.79 8.90
C HIS A 66 -11.87 -12.18 8.60
N PRO A 67 -12.72 -13.20 8.36
CA PRO A 67 -12.26 -14.58 8.18
C PRO A 67 -11.34 -14.74 6.97
N GLN A 68 -11.57 -13.96 5.91
CA GLN A 68 -10.72 -13.96 4.70
C GLN A 68 -9.31 -13.42 4.95
N ILE A 69 -9.12 -12.58 5.98
CA ILE A 69 -7.78 -12.11 6.36
C ILE A 69 -7.14 -13.09 7.32
N ARG A 70 -7.92 -13.66 8.24
CA ARG A 70 -7.45 -14.66 9.21
C ARG A 70 -6.92 -15.93 8.57
N GLN A 71 -7.34 -16.29 7.36
CA GLN A 71 -6.80 -17.46 6.67
C GLN A 71 -5.27 -17.34 6.44
N PHE A 72 -4.74 -16.12 6.39
CA PHE A 72 -3.31 -15.85 6.26
C PHE A 72 -2.56 -15.89 7.60
N LEU A 73 -3.23 -16.20 8.72
CA LEU A 73 -2.55 -16.68 9.94
C LEU A 73 -2.01 -18.11 9.78
N ASP A 74 -2.40 -18.78 8.71
CA ASP A 74 -1.68 -19.95 8.23
C ASP A 74 -0.52 -19.48 7.34
N LEU A 75 0.69 -19.90 7.69
CA LEU A 75 1.90 -19.44 7.02
C LEU A 75 1.96 -19.93 5.56
N GLU A 76 1.41 -21.10 5.24
CA GLU A 76 1.40 -21.59 3.85
C GLU A 76 0.52 -20.69 2.98
N ASN A 77 -0.65 -20.29 3.47
CA ASN A 77 -1.52 -19.33 2.79
C ASN A 77 -0.87 -17.95 2.68
N PHE A 78 -0.13 -17.52 3.71
CA PHE A 78 0.59 -16.25 3.67
C PHE A 78 1.70 -16.26 2.62
N LEU A 79 2.46 -17.34 2.50
CA LEU A 79 3.57 -17.48 1.57
C LEU A 79 3.15 -17.63 0.11
N ASP A 80 1.89 -17.99 -0.16
CA ASP A 80 1.28 -18.01 -1.50
C ASP A 80 0.89 -16.61 -2.02
N PHE A 81 1.53 -15.56 -1.51
CA PHE A 81 1.26 -14.20 -1.94
C PHE A 81 1.67 -13.98 -3.41
N ARG A 82 0.91 -13.12 -4.10
CA ARG A 82 1.25 -12.63 -5.43
C ARG A 82 1.23 -11.11 -5.45
N LEU A 83 2.25 -10.52 -6.07
CA LEU A 83 2.23 -9.11 -6.41
C LEU A 83 1.33 -8.93 -7.63
N GLU A 84 0.26 -8.15 -7.48
CA GLU A 84 -0.68 -7.80 -8.56
C GLU A 84 -0.68 -6.28 -8.72
N ASP A 85 -0.50 -5.80 -9.95
CA ASP A 85 -0.71 -4.39 -10.28
C ASP A 85 -2.20 -4.06 -10.18
N GLY A 86 -2.54 -3.09 -9.32
CA GLY A 86 -3.90 -2.55 -9.24
C GLY A 86 -4.11 -1.47 -10.30
N ASP A 87 -5.15 -1.63 -11.13
CA ASP A 87 -5.59 -0.65 -12.15
C ASP A 87 -6.21 0.61 -11.53
#